data_AF-A0A3B9L5D5-F1
#
_entry.id   AF-A0A3B9L5D5-F1
#
_cell.length_a   1.000
_cell.length_b   1.000
_cell.length_c   1.000
_cell.angle_alpha   90.00
_cell.angle_beta   90.00
_cell.angle_gamma   90.00
#
_symmetry.space_group_name_H-M   'P 1'
#
loop_
_entity.id
_entity.type
_entity.pdbx_description
1 polymer ?
#
loop_
_entity_poly.entity_id
_entity_poly.type
_entity_poly.pdbx_seq_one_letter_code
_entity_poly.pdbx_strand_id
1 'polypeptide(L)' 'GGINLLKGFAGPFGDVKFCPTGGVTVESAPQFLALPNVVVCGGTWLTPADAVARGDWAHITKLAKEASAIKPA' A
#
# COMPACT_ATOMS: atom_id res chain seq x y z
N GLY A 1 7.34 2.08 14.24
CA GLY A 1 6.25 1.49 13.44
C GLY A 1 6.70 1.27 12.01
N GLY A 2 5.84 0.77 11.12
CA GLY A 2 6.17 0.56 9.71
C GLY A 2 6.93 -0.75 9.42
N ILE A 3 7.80 -0.75 8.40
CA ILE A 3 8.49 -1.94 7.87
C ILE A 3 9.24 -2.73 8.97
N ASN A 4 10.02 -2.04 9.81
CA ASN A 4 10.80 -2.70 10.88
C ASN A 4 9.91 -3.39 11.92
N LEU A 5 8.73 -2.81 12.22
CA LEU A 5 7.78 -3.41 13.14
C LEU A 5 7.17 -4.68 12.54
N LEU A 6 6.71 -4.59 11.29
CA LEU A 6 6.14 -5.74 10.57
C LEU A 6 7.17 -6.86 10.42
N LYS A 7 8.43 -6.53 10.13
CA LYS A 7 9.52 -7.50 10.09
C LYS A 7 9.73 -8.18 11.46
N GLY A 8 9.68 -7.44 12.55
CA GLY A 8 9.77 -8.00 13.90
C GLY A 8 8.62 -8.94 14.27
N PHE A 9 7.41 -8.65 13.78
CA PHE A 9 6.22 -9.48 13.99
C PHE A 9 6.27 -10.83 13.25
N ALA A 10 7.11 -10.97 12.22
CA ALA A 10 7.28 -12.25 11.54
C ALA A 10 7.84 -13.36 12.46
N GLY A 11 8.50 -13.00 13.58
CA GLY A 11 8.99 -13.96 14.57
C GLY A 11 7.85 -14.60 15.39
N PRO A 12 7.16 -13.83 16.26
CA PRO A 12 6.10 -14.37 17.11
C PRO A 12 4.81 -14.72 16.35
N PHE A 13 4.58 -14.12 15.17
CA PHE A 13 3.36 -14.27 14.39
C PHE A 13 3.65 -14.81 12.97
N GLY A 14 4.32 -15.96 12.88
CA GLY A 14 4.76 -16.54 11.60
C GLY A 14 3.63 -16.80 10.58
N ASP A 15 2.43 -17.14 11.07
CA ASP A 15 1.26 -17.43 10.22
C ASP A 15 0.39 -16.20 9.91
N VAL A 16 0.69 -15.05 10.55
CA VAL A 16 -0.11 -13.84 10.39
C VAL A 16 0.36 -13.04 9.19
N LYS A 17 -0.62 -12.56 8.42
CA LYS A 17 -0.42 -11.65 7.29
C LYS A 17 -0.97 -10.27 7.63
N PHE A 18 -0.29 -9.24 7.15
CA PHE A 18 -0.56 -7.85 7.46
C PHE A 18 -0.96 -7.06 6.21
N CYS A 19 -1.82 -6.06 6.44
CA CYS A 19 -2.17 -5.02 5.49
C CYS A 19 -1.81 -3.66 6.12
N PRO A 20 -0.61 -3.11 5.88
CA PRO A 20 -0.28 -1.77 6.34
C PRO A 20 -1.18 -0.73 5.67
N THR A 21 -1.87 0.04 6.51
CA THR A 21 -2.70 1.18 6.12
C THR A 21 -2.28 2.41 6.92
N GLY A 22 -2.19 3.55 6.27
CA GLY A 22 -1.82 4.83 6.90
C GLY A 22 -0.34 5.19 6.69
N GLY A 23 -0.10 6.27 5.94
CA GLY A 23 1.24 6.74 5.60
C GLY A 23 1.96 5.94 4.51
N VAL A 24 1.31 4.92 3.92
CA VAL A 24 1.83 4.22 2.74
C VAL A 24 1.66 5.11 1.52
N THR A 25 2.72 5.22 0.72
CA THR A 25 2.79 5.96 -0.53
C THR A 25 3.17 5.02 -1.67
N VAL A 26 3.07 5.49 -2.92
CA VAL A 26 3.48 4.71 -4.10
C VAL A 26 4.97 4.33 -4.03
N GLU A 27 5.80 5.21 -3.46
CA GLU A 27 7.25 5.02 -3.34
C GLU A 27 7.61 4.03 -2.23
N SER A 28 6.83 3.97 -1.14
CA SER A 28 7.09 3.10 0.00
C SER A 28 6.39 1.74 -0.11
N ALA A 29 5.29 1.64 -0.86
CA ALA A 29 4.55 0.41 -1.07
C ALA A 29 5.40 -0.80 -1.52
N PRO A 30 6.34 -0.68 -2.50
CA PRO A 30 7.23 -1.78 -2.88
C PRO A 30 7.98 -2.41 -1.70
N GLN A 31 8.42 -1.59 -0.76
CA GLN A 31 9.23 -2.01 0.39
C GLN A 31 8.37 -2.75 1.43
N PHE A 32 7.11 -2.36 1.58
CA PHE A 32 6.15 -3.09 2.42
C PHE A 32 5.79 -4.43 1.79
N LEU A 33 5.50 -4.45 0.49
CA LEU A 33 5.13 -5.67 -0.26
C LEU A 33 6.28 -6.68 -0.37
N ALA A 34 7.52 -6.26 -0.18
CA ALA A 34 8.69 -7.15 -0.11
C ALA A 34 8.73 -7.99 1.18
N LEU A 35 7.97 -7.62 2.23
CA LEU A 35 7.92 -8.40 3.45
C LEU A 35 7.04 -9.66 3.26
N PRO A 36 7.51 -10.87 3.64
CA PRO A 36 6.77 -12.12 3.41
C PRO A 36 5.48 -12.23 4.23
N ASN A 37 5.34 -11.39 5.26
CA ASN A 37 4.15 -11.28 6.09
C ASN A 37 3.26 -10.10 5.68
N VAL A 38 3.50 -9.44 4.55
CA VAL A 38 2.63 -8.40 3.98
C VAL A 38 2.11 -8.88 2.63
N VAL A 39 0.79 -8.87 2.46
CA VAL A 39 0.14 -9.41 1.24
C VAL A 39 -0.46 -8.30 0.39
N VAL A 40 -0.85 -7.20 1.04
CA VAL A 40 -1.49 -6.05 0.42
C VAL A 40 -1.10 -4.80 1.20
N CYS A 41 -1.08 -3.63 0.57
CA CYS A 41 -0.90 -2.36 1.25
C CYS A 41 -1.99 -1.37 0.81
N GLY A 42 -2.41 -0.49 1.72
CA GLY A 42 -3.43 0.52 1.45
C GLY A 42 -2.93 1.92 1.76
N GLY A 43 -3.31 2.89 0.93
CA GLY A 43 -3.09 4.30 1.21
C GLY A 43 -4.03 5.22 0.43
N THR A 44 -3.97 6.50 0.77
CA THR A 44 -4.94 7.52 0.35
C THR A 44 -4.68 8.07 -1.05
N TRP A 45 -3.63 7.60 -1.73
CA TRP A 45 -3.23 8.14 -3.04
C TRP A 45 -4.21 7.78 -4.16
N LEU A 46 -5.03 6.73 -4.00
CA LEU A 46 -5.91 6.23 -5.05
C LEU A 46 -7.11 7.14 -5.33
N THR A 47 -7.65 7.79 -4.29
CA THR A 47 -8.87 8.60 -4.35
C THR A 47 -8.66 9.99 -3.76
N PRO A 48 -7.93 10.89 -4.46
CA PRO A 48 -7.81 12.29 -4.03
C PRO A 48 -9.21 12.92 -3.90
N ALA A 49 -9.46 13.62 -2.79
CA ALA A 49 -10.78 14.16 -2.48
C ALA A 49 -11.27 15.15 -3.54
N ASP A 50 -10.36 15.91 -4.13
CA ASP A 50 -10.62 16.88 -5.18
C ASP A 50 -10.94 16.22 -6.52
N ALA A 51 -10.28 15.10 -6.85
CA ALA A 51 -10.60 14.29 -8.02
C ALA A 51 -11.99 13.66 -7.90
N VAL A 52 -12.34 13.15 -6.72
CA VAL A 52 -13.70 12.63 -6.44
C VAL A 52 -14.74 13.74 -6.54
N ALA A 53 -14.49 14.90 -5.93
CA ALA A 53 -15.42 16.03 -5.93
C ALA A 53 -15.70 16.58 -7.34
N ARG A 54 -14.71 16.51 -8.25
CA ARG A 54 -14.84 16.94 -9.64
C ARG A 54 -15.31 15.82 -10.59
N GLY A 55 -15.51 14.60 -10.09
CA GLY A 55 -15.87 13.45 -10.91
C GLY A 55 -14.77 13.04 -11.90
N ASP A 56 -13.50 13.27 -11.57
CA ASP A 56 -12.36 12.99 -12.43
C ASP A 56 -11.98 11.49 -12.38
N TRP A 57 -12.87 10.66 -12.95
CA TRP A 57 -12.70 9.21 -12.99
C TRP A 57 -11.52 8.77 -13.85
N ALA A 58 -11.14 9.59 -14.83
CA ALA A 58 -9.98 9.34 -15.68
C ALA A 58 -8.69 9.41 -14.84
N HIS A 59 -8.56 10.44 -14.00
CA HIS A 59 -7.43 10.57 -13.10
C HIS A 59 -7.38 9.42 -12.07
N ILE A 60 -8.50 9.09 -11.43
CA ILE A 60 -8.59 7.96 -10.48
C ILE A 60 -8.22 6.63 -11.17
N THR A 61 -8.67 6.41 -12.41
CA THR A 61 -8.32 5.22 -13.18
C THR A 61 -6.83 5.15 -13.46
N LYS A 62 -6.18 6.28 -13.78
CA LYS A 62 -4.73 6.34 -13.98
C LYS A 62 -3.99 5.95 -12.69
N LEU A 63 -4.37 6.54 -11.55
CA LEU A 63 -3.80 6.23 -10.24
C LEU A 63 -3.98 4.75 -9.87
N ALA A 64 -5.14 4.17 -10.19
CA ALA A 64 -5.41 2.75 -9.96
C ALA A 64 -4.50 1.84 -10.79
N LYS A 65 -4.29 2.18 -12.06
CA LYS A 65 -3.37 1.43 -12.93
C LYS A 65 -1.94 1.50 -12.41
N GLU A 66 -1.47 2.68 -12.04
CA GLU A 66 -0.13 2.88 -11.46
C GLU A 66 0.03 2.07 -10.16
N ALA A 67 -0.96 2.12 -9.28
CA ALA A 67 -0.96 1.36 -8.03
C ALA A 67 -0.96 -0.16 -8.26
N SER A 68 -1.75 -0.65 -9.22
CA SER A 68 -1.82 -2.08 -9.54
C SER A 68 -0.53 -2.63 -10.16
N ALA A 69 0.29 -1.76 -10.74
CA ALA A 69 1.56 -2.11 -11.35
C ALA A 69 2.72 -2.14 -10.34
N ILE A 70 2.50 -1.75 -9.08
CA ILE A 70 3.51 -1.80 -8.02
C ILE A 70 3.92 -3.25 -7.79
N LYS A 71 5.24 -3.49 -7.80
CA LYS A 71 5.84 -4.79 -7.50
C LYS A 71 6.66 -4.71 -6.21
N PRO A 72 6.82 -5.82 -5.48
CA PRO A 72 7.80 -5.91 -4.41
C PRO A 72 9.18 -5.50 -4.91
N ALA A 73 9.90 -4.70 -4.11
CA ALA A 73 11.28 -4.29 -4.39
C ALA A 73 12.29 -5.39 -4.06
#